data_AF-E2NBF0-F1
#
_entry.id   AF-E2NBF0-F1
#
_cell.length_a   1.000
_cell.length_b   1.000
_cell.length_c   1.000
_cell.angle_alpha   90.00
_cell.angle_beta   90.00
_cell.angle_gamma   90.00
#
_symmetry.space_group_name_H-M   'P 1'
#
loop_
_entity.id
_entity.type
_entity.pdbx_description
1 polymer ?
#
loop_
_entity_poly.entity_id
_entity_poly.type
_entity_poly.pdbx_seq_one_letter_code
_entity_poly.pdbx_strand_id
1 'polypeptide(L)'
;MLRNQIDKIRLLFRKDKESYFCFYKILGFYPRNIQLYQQALLHKSTSIRSEKGRPLNNERLEFLGDAILDAIVGDIVYKHFEGRREGFLTNTRSKIVQRETLNKLAVEIGLDKLVKYSTRSSSHNSYMYGNAFEAFIGAIYLDQGYERCKRFMEEKIFKNYIDLDKMSRKEVNFKSKLIEWSQKSKVEVSFELIEQFLDEDYNPMFHTEIRIEGISAGKGTGYSKKESQQNAAQAALKKIKNDASFKEQIEATKAQNHLPENTEETDELTEETLIEENLETILPVENPETDECKGE
;
A
#
# COMPACT_ATOMS: atom_id res chain seq x y z
N MET A 1 24.93 -3.60 -27.20
CA MET A 1 26.14 -3.96 -26.38
C MET A 1 27.20 -2.87 -26.34
N LEU A 2 27.69 -2.35 -27.49
CA LEU A 2 28.80 -1.38 -27.62
C LEU A 2 28.93 -0.31 -26.51
N ARG A 3 27.86 0.42 -26.15
CA ARG A 3 27.89 1.43 -25.06
C ARG A 3 28.48 0.88 -23.74
N ASN A 4 28.01 -0.28 -23.27
CA ASN A 4 28.52 -0.89 -22.04
C ASN A 4 30.02 -1.25 -22.12
N GLN A 5 30.58 -1.50 -23.31
CA GLN A 5 32.02 -1.76 -23.47
C GLN A 5 32.84 -0.47 -23.36
N ILE A 6 32.39 0.62 -23.98
CA ILE A 6 33.02 1.95 -23.87
C ILE A 6 33.02 2.42 -22.40
N ASP A 7 31.87 2.29 -21.72
CA ASP A 7 31.75 2.67 -20.31
C ASP A 7 32.58 1.73 -19.40
N LYS A 8 32.64 0.41 -19.69
CA LYS A 8 33.54 -0.52 -18.98
C LYS A 8 35.01 -0.10 -19.08
N ILE A 9 35.48 0.29 -20.27
CA ILE A 9 36.87 0.74 -20.49
C ILE A 9 37.15 2.02 -19.69
N ARG A 10 36.24 3.00 -19.73
CA ARG A 10 36.33 4.25 -18.94
C ARG A 10 36.38 4.01 -17.43
N LEU A 11 35.75 2.95 -16.93
CA LEU A 11 35.66 2.63 -15.51
C LEU A 11 36.79 1.72 -14.98
N LEU A 12 37.63 1.15 -15.86
CA LEU A 12 38.78 0.34 -15.42
C LEU A 12 39.80 1.12 -14.57
N PHE A 13 39.84 2.45 -14.75
CA PHE A 13 40.82 3.38 -14.17
C PHE A 13 40.27 4.29 -13.06
N ARG A 14 39.01 4.12 -12.62
CA ARG A 14 38.45 4.91 -11.50
C ARG A 14 38.73 4.26 -10.15
N LYS A 15 38.89 5.09 -9.10
CA LYS A 15 39.11 4.65 -7.71
C LYS A 15 37.92 3.84 -7.15
N ASP A 16 36.69 4.21 -7.51
CA ASP A 16 35.45 3.63 -6.97
C ASP A 16 34.97 2.36 -7.72
N LYS A 17 35.88 1.69 -8.43
CA LYS A 17 35.61 0.59 -9.37
C LYS A 17 34.73 -0.53 -8.82
N GLU A 18 34.87 -0.84 -7.54
CA GLU A 18 34.07 -1.85 -6.84
C GLU A 18 32.59 -1.44 -6.71
N SER A 19 32.32 -0.16 -6.38
CA SER A 19 30.95 0.36 -6.32
C SER A 19 30.29 0.36 -7.70
N TYR A 20 31.02 0.73 -8.76
CA TYR A 20 30.51 0.60 -10.15
C TYR A 20 30.21 -0.85 -10.53
N PHE A 21 31.03 -1.81 -10.09
CA PHE A 21 30.79 -3.24 -10.35
C PHE A 21 29.61 -3.79 -9.54
N CYS A 22 29.43 -3.33 -8.30
CA CYS A 22 28.28 -3.65 -7.46
C CYS A 22 26.96 -3.20 -8.14
N PHE A 23 26.86 -1.91 -8.51
CA PHE A 23 25.69 -1.40 -9.24
C PHE A 23 25.50 -2.09 -10.59
N TYR A 24 26.57 -2.43 -11.32
CA TYR A 24 26.47 -3.16 -12.58
C TYR A 24 25.79 -4.53 -12.46
N LYS A 25 26.02 -5.28 -11.36
CA LYS A 25 25.36 -6.58 -11.12
C LYS A 25 23.84 -6.42 -11.05
N ILE A 26 23.37 -5.42 -10.31
CA ILE A 26 21.94 -5.09 -10.13
C ILE A 26 21.36 -4.57 -11.45
N LEU A 27 21.92 -3.47 -11.97
CA LEU A 27 21.40 -2.73 -13.13
C LEU A 27 21.54 -3.47 -14.47
N GLY A 28 22.59 -4.26 -14.66
CA GLY A 28 23.01 -4.76 -15.99
C GLY A 28 23.64 -3.70 -16.90
N PHE A 29 23.85 -2.49 -16.40
CA PHE A 29 24.57 -1.39 -17.06
C PHE A 29 25.35 -0.57 -16.03
N TYR A 30 26.31 0.22 -16.50
CA TYR A 30 27.11 1.08 -15.62
C TYR A 30 26.42 2.44 -15.40
N PRO A 31 26.36 2.94 -14.15
CA PRO A 31 26.11 4.35 -13.84
C PRO A 31 27.04 5.30 -14.61
N ARG A 32 26.58 6.50 -14.98
CA ARG A 32 27.46 7.59 -15.44
C ARG A 32 27.84 8.49 -14.26
N ASN A 33 26.85 8.90 -13.49
CA ASN A 33 26.97 9.58 -12.21
C ASN A 33 26.59 8.63 -11.06
N ILE A 34 27.61 7.98 -10.47
CA ILE A 34 27.42 7.06 -9.33
C ILE A 34 26.85 7.74 -8.07
N GLN A 35 26.99 9.07 -7.94
CA GLN A 35 26.54 9.79 -6.73
C GLN A 35 25.02 9.72 -6.55
N LEU A 36 24.25 9.68 -7.64
CA LEU A 36 22.79 9.50 -7.61
C LEU A 36 22.41 8.15 -6.98
N TYR A 37 23.08 7.07 -7.40
CA TYR A 37 22.85 5.71 -6.91
C TYR A 37 23.37 5.53 -5.47
N GLN A 38 24.46 6.22 -5.11
CA GLN A 38 24.93 6.28 -3.73
C GLN A 38 23.95 7.03 -2.83
N GLN A 39 23.36 8.14 -3.30
CA GLN A 39 22.37 8.92 -2.55
C GLN A 39 21.04 8.17 -2.38
N ALA A 40 20.60 7.41 -3.40
CA ALA A 40 19.39 6.58 -3.31
C ALA A 40 19.44 5.55 -2.17
N LEU A 41 20.64 5.12 -1.78
CA LEU A 41 20.91 4.21 -0.68
C LEU A 41 21.08 4.89 0.68
N LEU A 42 20.99 6.22 0.79
CA LEU A 42 21.12 6.94 2.07
C LEU A 42 19.74 7.16 2.69
N HIS A 43 19.33 6.26 3.59
CA HIS A 43 18.11 6.45 4.36
C HIS A 43 18.19 7.73 5.21
N LYS A 44 17.05 8.40 5.44
CA LYS A 44 16.97 9.65 6.21
C LYS A 44 17.42 9.58 7.66
N SER A 45 17.56 8.38 8.24
CA SER A 45 18.19 8.21 9.56
C SER A 45 19.72 8.34 9.53
N THR A 46 20.35 8.53 8.37
CA THR A 46 21.78 8.86 8.27
C THR A 46 22.03 10.34 8.54
N SER A 47 22.97 10.64 9.44
CA SER A 47 23.37 12.02 9.77
C SER A 47 24.25 12.70 8.69
N ILE A 48 24.25 12.18 7.46
CA ILE A 48 25.13 12.62 6.39
C ILE A 48 24.61 13.95 5.84
N ARG A 49 25.53 14.91 5.66
CA ARG A 49 25.24 16.24 5.12
C ARG A 49 26.16 16.52 3.94
N SER A 50 25.63 17.28 2.98
CA SER A 50 26.41 17.91 1.91
C SER A 50 27.35 19.00 2.45
N GLU A 51 28.32 19.41 1.65
CA GLU A 51 29.23 20.55 1.92
C GLU A 51 28.49 21.84 2.32
N LYS A 52 27.26 22.02 1.80
CA LYS A 52 26.38 23.17 2.09
C LYS A 52 25.48 22.95 3.31
N GLY A 53 25.86 22.04 4.22
CA GLY A 53 25.17 21.72 5.47
C GLY A 53 23.81 21.03 5.35
N ARG A 54 23.24 20.90 4.14
CA ARG A 54 21.93 20.28 3.88
C ARG A 54 22.02 18.75 4.06
N PRO A 55 21.00 18.09 4.64
CA PRO A 55 20.92 16.62 4.69
C PRO A 55 21.11 15.98 3.31
N LEU A 56 21.80 14.84 3.27
CA LEU A 56 22.04 14.06 2.06
C LEU A 56 21.38 12.69 2.21
N ASN A 57 20.10 12.61 1.85
CA ASN A 57 19.28 11.41 1.95
C ASN A 57 18.54 11.09 0.63
N ASN A 58 17.81 9.99 0.63
CA ASN A 58 17.10 9.44 -0.52
C ASN A 58 15.70 10.03 -0.78
N GLU A 59 15.08 10.74 0.18
CA GLU A 59 13.66 11.18 0.10
C GLU A 59 13.32 12.01 -1.16
N ARG A 60 14.26 12.81 -1.67
CA ARG A 60 14.06 13.58 -2.91
C ARG A 60 14.17 12.75 -4.19
N LEU A 61 14.86 11.61 -4.14
CA LEU A 61 14.94 10.64 -5.23
C LEU A 61 13.76 9.67 -5.15
N GLU A 62 13.31 9.32 -3.94
CA GLU A 62 12.10 8.54 -3.65
C GLU A 62 10.87 9.21 -4.29
N PHE A 63 10.58 10.46 -3.95
CA PHE A 63 9.47 11.24 -4.53
C PHE A 63 9.45 11.28 -6.07
N LEU A 64 10.62 11.44 -6.70
CA LEU A 64 10.73 11.44 -8.17
C LEU A 64 10.63 10.02 -8.74
N GLY A 65 11.16 9.04 -8.02
CA GLY A 65 11.23 7.65 -8.41
C GLY A 65 9.88 6.96 -8.38
N ASP A 66 9.04 7.25 -7.38
CA ASP A 66 7.65 6.82 -7.29
C ASP A 66 6.85 7.22 -8.54
N ALA A 67 6.77 8.52 -8.84
CA ALA A 67 6.04 9.02 -10.01
C ALA A 67 6.54 8.43 -11.36
N ILE A 68 7.85 8.16 -11.48
CA ILE A 68 8.42 7.50 -12.67
C ILE A 68 8.12 5.99 -12.69
N LEU A 69 8.17 5.32 -11.54
CA LEU A 69 7.85 3.91 -11.36
C LEU A 69 6.37 3.65 -11.68
N ASP A 70 5.47 4.46 -11.13
CA ASP A 70 4.03 4.32 -11.33
C ASP A 70 3.62 4.53 -12.80
N ALA A 71 4.29 5.46 -13.50
CA ALA A 71 4.15 5.64 -14.95
C ALA A 71 4.67 4.42 -15.76
N ILE A 72 5.80 3.83 -15.37
CA ILE A 72 6.37 2.64 -16.05
C ILE A 72 5.52 1.40 -15.82
N VAL A 73 5.10 1.15 -14.58
CA VAL A 73 4.22 0.03 -14.24
C VAL A 73 2.86 0.23 -14.92
N GLY A 74 2.35 1.46 -15.00
CA GLY A 74 1.17 1.81 -15.79
C GLY A 74 1.28 1.40 -17.26
N ASP A 75 2.37 1.76 -17.95
CA ASP A 75 2.60 1.40 -19.35
C ASP A 75 2.69 -0.12 -19.56
N ILE A 76 3.39 -0.83 -18.66
CA ILE A 76 3.55 -2.28 -18.71
C ILE A 76 2.21 -3.00 -18.46
N VAL A 77 1.47 -2.60 -17.43
CA VAL A 77 0.17 -3.19 -17.06
C VAL A 77 -0.88 -2.91 -18.15
N TYR A 78 -0.91 -1.71 -18.72
CA TYR A 78 -1.81 -1.36 -19.82
C TYR A 78 -1.56 -2.23 -21.07
N LYS A 79 -0.30 -2.41 -21.46
CA LYS A 79 0.08 -3.20 -22.65
C LYS A 79 -0.05 -4.71 -22.47
N HIS A 80 0.16 -5.21 -21.26
CA HIS A 80 0.04 -6.65 -20.98
C HIS A 80 -1.41 -7.12 -20.84
N PHE A 81 -2.31 -6.23 -20.41
CA PHE A 81 -3.72 -6.56 -20.14
C PHE A 81 -4.69 -5.83 -21.07
N GLU A 82 -4.49 -6.00 -22.38
CA GLU A 82 -5.36 -5.44 -23.41
C GLU A 82 -6.85 -5.77 -23.18
N GLY A 83 -7.73 -4.80 -23.47
CA GLY A 83 -9.19 -4.93 -23.30
C GLY A 83 -9.69 -4.97 -21.85
N ARG A 84 -8.82 -4.89 -20.83
CA ARG A 84 -9.24 -4.87 -19.42
C ARG A 84 -9.55 -3.45 -18.94
N ARG A 85 -10.64 -3.31 -18.16
CA ARG A 85 -11.14 -2.01 -17.68
C ARG A 85 -10.17 -1.32 -16.70
N GLU A 86 -10.17 0.01 -16.69
CA GLU A 86 -9.36 0.91 -15.84
C GLU A 86 -9.16 0.36 -14.41
N GLY A 87 -10.22 0.19 -13.61
CA GLY A 87 -10.08 -0.19 -12.21
C GLY A 87 -9.47 -1.58 -11.95
N PHE A 88 -9.31 -2.42 -12.97
CA PHE A 88 -8.48 -3.63 -12.88
C PHE A 88 -7.01 -3.33 -13.16
N LEU A 89 -6.71 -2.48 -14.13
CA LEU A 89 -5.35 -2.00 -14.43
C LEU A 89 -4.80 -1.22 -13.22
N THR A 90 -5.58 -0.28 -12.67
CA THR A 90 -5.24 0.50 -11.48
C THR A 90 -5.00 -0.41 -10.26
N ASN A 91 -5.89 -1.38 -9.98
CA ASN A 91 -5.66 -2.33 -8.88
C ASN A 91 -4.40 -3.18 -9.08
N THR A 92 -4.12 -3.61 -10.32
CA THR A 92 -2.91 -4.39 -10.64
C THR A 92 -1.64 -3.56 -10.50
N ARG A 93 -1.67 -2.29 -10.96
CA ARG A 93 -0.59 -1.31 -10.77
C ARG A 93 -0.30 -1.09 -9.29
N SER A 94 -1.32 -0.78 -8.49
CA SER A 94 -1.19 -0.57 -7.04
C SER A 94 -0.57 -1.78 -6.34
N LYS A 95 -0.95 -3.03 -6.66
CA LYS A 95 -0.32 -4.23 -6.09
C LYS A 95 1.16 -4.39 -6.41
N ILE A 96 1.61 -3.86 -7.54
CA ILE A 96 3.01 -3.93 -7.97
C ILE A 96 3.85 -2.84 -7.29
N VAL A 97 3.32 -1.62 -7.21
CA VAL A 97 4.00 -0.48 -6.56
C VAL A 97 3.77 -0.40 -5.04
N GLN A 98 2.94 -1.27 -4.45
CA GLN A 98 2.75 -1.27 -3.00
C GLN A 98 4.06 -1.57 -2.27
N ARG A 99 4.22 -0.89 -1.13
CA ARG A 99 5.34 -0.98 -0.19
C ARG A 99 5.80 -2.42 0.09
N GLU A 100 4.88 -3.35 0.31
CA GLU A 100 5.17 -4.76 0.62
C GLU A 100 5.79 -5.51 -0.56
N THR A 101 5.45 -5.12 -1.79
CA THR A 101 6.04 -5.66 -3.03
C THR A 101 7.40 -5.03 -3.28
N LEU A 102 7.51 -3.69 -3.18
CA LEU A 102 8.78 -2.99 -3.45
C LEU A 102 9.88 -3.33 -2.44
N ASN A 103 9.55 -3.57 -1.16
CA ASN A 103 10.53 -4.04 -0.18
C ASN A 103 11.06 -5.46 -0.51
N LYS A 104 10.20 -6.36 -1.01
CA LYS A 104 10.65 -7.71 -1.45
C LYS A 104 11.58 -7.60 -2.66
N LEU A 105 11.19 -6.86 -3.69
CA LEU A 105 12.01 -6.61 -4.87
C LEU A 105 13.38 -6.00 -4.51
N ALA A 106 13.41 -5.05 -3.56
CA ALA A 106 14.64 -4.44 -3.08
C ALA A 106 15.60 -5.44 -2.41
N VAL A 107 15.08 -6.38 -1.62
CA VAL A 107 15.87 -7.47 -1.00
C VAL A 107 16.32 -8.49 -2.05
N GLU A 108 15.44 -8.86 -2.98
CA GLU A 108 15.68 -9.85 -4.04
C GLU A 108 16.74 -9.40 -5.07
N ILE A 109 16.84 -8.10 -5.36
CA ILE A 109 17.93 -7.54 -6.18
C ILE A 109 19.16 -7.11 -5.36
N GLY A 110 19.10 -7.20 -4.04
CA GLY A 110 20.24 -6.96 -3.14
C GLY A 110 20.51 -5.50 -2.76
N LEU A 111 19.53 -4.60 -2.84
CA LEU A 111 19.66 -3.23 -2.30
C LEU A 111 19.76 -3.23 -0.77
N ASP A 112 19.13 -4.19 -0.10
CA ASP A 112 19.13 -4.37 1.36
C ASP A 112 20.54 -4.29 1.97
N LYS A 113 21.51 -4.95 1.32
CA LYS A 113 22.92 -5.04 1.73
C LYS A 113 23.72 -3.75 1.44
N LEU A 114 23.11 -2.76 0.79
CA LEU A 114 23.75 -1.53 0.33
C LEU A 114 23.14 -0.26 0.95
N VAL A 115 21.91 -0.32 1.47
CA VAL A 115 21.25 0.81 2.15
C VAL A 115 22.00 1.14 3.43
N LYS A 116 22.32 2.42 3.60
CA LYS A 116 22.96 2.98 4.79
C LYS A 116 21.91 3.64 5.66
N TYR A 117 21.91 3.30 6.94
CA TYR A 117 20.98 3.79 7.96
C TYR A 117 21.69 3.85 9.33
N SER A 118 21.14 4.61 10.28
CA SER A 118 21.68 4.64 11.65
C SER A 118 21.26 3.40 12.43
N THR A 119 22.19 2.79 13.17
CA THR A 119 21.95 1.59 14.00
C THR A 119 20.85 1.80 15.05
N ARG A 120 20.61 3.05 15.49
CA ARG A 120 19.53 3.42 16.42
C ARG A 120 18.12 3.39 15.78
N SER A 121 17.99 3.04 14.50
CA SER A 121 16.72 3.01 13.75
C SER A 121 16.32 1.62 13.23
N SER A 122 16.98 0.55 13.69
CA SER A 122 16.77 -0.82 13.18
C SER A 122 15.38 -1.42 13.47
N SER A 123 14.67 -0.98 14.51
CA SER A 123 13.50 -1.70 15.06
C SER A 123 12.19 -1.59 14.27
N HIS A 124 12.05 -0.64 13.33
CA HIS A 124 10.80 -0.39 12.61
C HIS A 124 10.94 -0.21 11.09
N ASN A 125 12.09 -0.54 10.50
CA ASN A 125 12.40 -0.27 9.08
C ASN A 125 11.78 -1.25 8.07
N SER A 126 10.54 -1.73 8.29
CA SER A 126 9.86 -2.68 7.37
C SER A 126 9.54 -2.10 5.97
N TYR A 127 9.74 -0.79 5.79
CA TYR A 127 9.51 -0.08 4.53
C TYR A 127 10.77 0.56 3.91
N MET A 128 11.89 0.60 4.63
CA MET A 128 13.11 1.32 4.23
C MET A 128 13.67 0.88 2.87
N TYR A 129 13.51 -0.40 2.50
CA TYR A 129 14.06 -0.94 1.26
C TYR A 129 13.19 -0.61 0.04
N GLY A 130 11.86 -0.48 0.22
CA GLY A 130 10.93 0.00 -0.82
C GLY A 130 11.21 1.47 -1.17
N ASN A 131 11.31 2.33 -0.16
CA ASN A 131 11.76 3.72 -0.28
C ASN A 131 13.12 3.83 -1.00
N ALA A 132 14.06 2.93 -0.71
CA ALA A 132 15.35 2.86 -1.40
C ALA A 132 15.24 2.37 -2.85
N PHE A 133 14.31 1.48 -3.17
CA PHE A 133 14.02 1.02 -4.54
C PHE A 133 13.41 2.14 -5.38
N GLU A 134 12.41 2.85 -4.86
CA GLU A 134 11.82 4.05 -5.49
C GLU A 134 12.94 5.07 -5.78
N ALA A 135 13.76 5.40 -4.77
CA ALA A 135 14.91 6.28 -4.95
C ALA A 135 15.94 5.78 -5.97
N PHE A 136 16.08 4.46 -6.13
CA PHE A 136 16.95 3.84 -7.13
C PHE A 136 16.39 4.01 -8.56
N ILE A 137 15.07 3.94 -8.74
CA ILE A 137 14.40 4.31 -10.01
C ILE A 137 14.61 5.80 -10.32
N GLY A 138 14.46 6.68 -9.31
CA GLY A 138 14.76 8.11 -9.43
C GLY A 138 16.21 8.39 -9.84
N ALA A 139 17.17 7.63 -9.30
CA ALA A 139 18.58 7.72 -9.67
C ALA A 139 18.85 7.27 -11.12
N ILE A 140 18.25 6.15 -11.58
CA ILE A 140 18.37 5.71 -12.98
C ILE A 140 17.78 6.75 -13.93
N TYR A 141 16.65 7.37 -13.55
CA TYR A 141 15.95 8.37 -14.35
C TYR A 141 16.83 9.60 -14.58
N LEU A 142 17.42 10.14 -13.52
CA LEU A 142 18.33 11.30 -13.61
C LEU A 142 19.67 10.98 -14.31
N ASP A 143 20.14 9.73 -14.27
CA ASP A 143 21.40 9.33 -14.91
C ASP A 143 21.26 9.03 -16.42
N GLN A 144 20.17 8.36 -16.82
CA GLN A 144 20.01 7.77 -18.17
C GLN A 144 18.62 7.91 -18.80
N GLY A 145 17.65 8.54 -18.13
CA GLY A 145 16.32 8.86 -18.66
C GLY A 145 15.31 7.71 -18.60
N TYR A 146 14.04 8.05 -18.87
CA TYR A 146 12.87 7.18 -18.76
C TYR A 146 13.05 5.82 -19.45
N GLU A 147 13.51 5.80 -20.71
CA GLU A 147 13.74 4.56 -21.48
C GLU A 147 14.75 3.60 -20.82
N ARG A 148 15.66 4.10 -19.97
CA ARG A 148 16.53 3.22 -19.19
C ARG A 148 15.82 2.65 -17.98
N CYS A 149 15.04 3.46 -17.25
CA CYS A 149 14.23 2.98 -16.13
C CYS A 149 13.25 1.91 -16.60
N LYS A 150 12.54 2.18 -17.70
CA LYS A 150 11.57 1.27 -18.29
C LYS A 150 12.21 -0.07 -18.66
N ARG A 151 13.31 -0.06 -19.43
CA ARG A 151 14.02 -1.29 -19.78
C ARG A 151 14.64 -2.01 -18.57
N PHE A 152 15.04 -1.29 -17.52
CA PHE A 152 15.45 -1.92 -16.27
C PHE A 152 14.26 -2.65 -15.62
N MET A 153 13.10 -2.01 -15.52
CA MET A 153 11.89 -2.66 -15.01
C MET A 153 11.54 -3.90 -15.85
N GLU A 154 11.46 -3.78 -17.17
CA GLU A 154 11.12 -4.89 -18.07
C GLU A 154 12.14 -6.04 -18.04
N GLU A 155 13.43 -5.77 -18.25
CA GLU A 155 14.48 -6.79 -18.42
C GLU A 155 15.00 -7.36 -17.09
N LYS A 156 14.95 -6.58 -15.99
CA LYS A 156 15.49 -6.98 -14.68
C LYS A 156 14.44 -7.26 -13.64
N ILE A 157 13.39 -6.45 -13.53
CA ILE A 157 12.42 -6.58 -12.44
C ILE A 157 11.29 -7.53 -12.84
N PHE A 158 10.48 -7.16 -13.84
CA PHE A 158 9.33 -7.95 -14.27
C PHE A 158 9.71 -9.36 -14.70
N LYS A 159 10.66 -9.49 -15.64
CA LYS A 159 11.06 -10.79 -16.21
C LYS A 159 11.52 -11.83 -15.18
N ASN A 160 12.06 -11.41 -14.03
CA ASN A 160 12.71 -12.32 -13.08
C ASN A 160 11.98 -12.42 -11.73
N TYR A 161 11.16 -11.42 -11.37
CA TYR A 161 10.56 -11.30 -10.03
C TYR A 161 9.04 -11.00 -10.02
N ILE A 162 8.42 -10.58 -11.14
CA ILE A 162 6.98 -10.24 -11.17
C ILE A 162 6.22 -11.05 -12.23
N ASP A 163 5.49 -12.06 -11.74
CA ASP A 163 4.43 -12.73 -12.48
C ASP A 163 3.18 -11.82 -12.52
N LEU A 164 2.97 -11.15 -13.66
CA LEU A 164 1.87 -10.21 -13.88
C LEU A 164 0.49 -10.88 -13.74
N ASP A 165 0.31 -12.07 -14.33
CA ASP A 165 -0.94 -12.82 -14.25
C ASP A 165 -1.29 -13.14 -12.80
N LYS A 166 -0.31 -13.64 -12.02
CA LYS A 166 -0.45 -13.93 -10.58
C LYS A 166 -0.74 -12.67 -9.75
N MET A 167 -0.05 -11.56 -9.99
CA MET A 167 -0.34 -10.28 -9.32
C MET A 167 -1.76 -9.81 -9.59
N SER A 168 -2.21 -9.93 -10.84
CA SER A 168 -3.53 -9.49 -11.29
C SER A 168 -4.69 -10.36 -10.77
N ARG A 169 -4.41 -11.53 -10.19
CA ARG A 169 -5.45 -12.40 -9.63
C ARG A 169 -6.26 -11.61 -8.60
N LYS A 170 -7.57 -11.55 -8.84
CA LYS A 170 -8.48 -10.76 -8.02
C LYS A 170 -8.50 -11.36 -6.61
N GLU A 171 -7.97 -10.62 -5.65
CA GLU A 171 -8.27 -10.88 -4.24
C GLU A 171 -9.78 -10.72 -4.10
N VAL A 172 -10.45 -11.83 -3.78
CA VAL A 172 -11.88 -11.81 -3.61
C VAL A 172 -12.14 -11.20 -2.26
N ASN A 173 -12.51 -9.92 -2.23
CA ASN A 173 -12.92 -9.25 -1.01
C ASN A 173 -14.28 -9.79 -0.56
N PHE A 174 -14.25 -10.91 0.15
CA PHE A 174 -15.41 -11.60 0.69
C PHE A 174 -16.13 -10.74 1.72
N LYS A 175 -15.42 -9.93 2.53
CA LYS A 175 -16.04 -8.97 3.44
C LYS A 175 -16.91 -7.95 2.70
N SER A 176 -16.36 -7.27 1.68
CA SER A 176 -17.14 -6.32 0.87
C SER A 176 -18.31 -7.00 0.15
N LYS A 177 -18.08 -8.18 -0.45
CA LYS A 177 -19.16 -8.95 -1.09
C LYS A 177 -20.30 -9.37 -0.16
N LEU A 178 -19.99 -9.64 1.12
CA LEU A 178 -21.01 -9.99 2.10
C LEU A 178 -21.84 -8.76 2.49
N ILE A 179 -21.21 -7.59 2.61
CA ILE A 179 -21.88 -6.31 2.87
C ILE A 179 -22.73 -5.88 1.66
N GLU A 180 -22.20 -6.00 0.44
CA GLU A 180 -22.97 -5.81 -0.81
C GLU A 180 -24.20 -6.74 -0.87
N TRP A 181 -24.03 -8.01 -0.45
CA TRP A 181 -25.12 -8.98 -0.38
C TRP A 181 -26.13 -8.65 0.72
N SER A 182 -25.70 -8.24 1.91
CA SER A 182 -26.61 -7.97 3.03
C SER A 182 -27.47 -6.73 2.80
N GLN A 183 -26.86 -5.67 2.26
CA GLN A 183 -27.57 -4.47 1.81
C GLN A 183 -28.62 -4.82 0.74
N LYS A 184 -28.27 -5.65 -0.25
CA LYS A 184 -29.20 -6.09 -1.30
C LYS A 184 -30.33 -6.98 -0.75
N SER A 185 -30.01 -7.90 0.17
CA SER A 185 -30.98 -8.80 0.81
C SER A 185 -31.82 -8.10 1.89
N LYS A 186 -31.43 -6.88 2.31
CA LYS A 186 -31.92 -6.19 3.51
C LYS A 186 -31.88 -7.11 4.73
N VAL A 187 -30.67 -7.43 5.20
CA VAL A 187 -30.41 -8.17 6.45
C VAL A 187 -29.24 -7.55 7.21
N GLU A 188 -29.27 -7.65 8.54
CA GLU A 188 -28.15 -7.25 9.40
C GLU A 188 -27.01 -8.28 9.35
N VAL A 189 -25.76 -7.81 9.43
CA VAL A 189 -24.56 -8.67 9.50
C VAL A 189 -23.54 -8.15 10.51
N SER A 190 -23.28 -8.93 11.55
CA SER A 190 -22.23 -8.66 12.55
C SER A 190 -20.88 -9.28 12.14
N PHE A 191 -19.79 -8.71 12.67
CA PHE A 191 -18.42 -9.24 12.55
C PHE A 191 -17.78 -9.31 13.94
N GLU A 192 -17.99 -10.42 14.63
CA GLU A 192 -17.65 -10.60 16.04
C GLU A 192 -16.26 -11.24 16.19
N LEU A 193 -15.33 -10.56 16.87
CA LEU A 193 -14.04 -11.14 17.26
C LEU A 193 -14.26 -12.00 18.51
N ILE A 194 -14.28 -13.32 18.33
CA ILE A 194 -14.59 -14.29 19.40
C ILE A 194 -13.40 -14.48 20.33
N GLU A 195 -12.20 -14.61 19.76
CA GLU A 195 -10.96 -14.86 20.50
C GLU A 195 -9.76 -14.27 19.75
N GLN A 196 -8.71 -13.99 20.52
CA GLN A 196 -7.37 -13.68 20.04
C GLN A 196 -6.40 -14.54 20.85
N PHE A 197 -5.53 -15.30 20.18
CA PHE A 197 -4.60 -16.25 20.79
C PHE A 197 -3.23 -16.18 20.11
N LEU A 198 -2.29 -17.04 20.54
CA LEU A 198 -1.00 -17.23 19.89
C LEU A 198 -0.95 -18.64 19.27
N ASP A 199 -0.31 -18.78 18.11
CA ASP A 199 0.00 -20.09 17.53
C ASP A 199 1.25 -20.73 18.18
N GLU A 200 1.67 -21.89 17.65
CA GLU A 200 2.84 -22.64 18.13
C GLU A 200 4.18 -21.88 17.94
N ASP A 201 4.22 -20.95 16.99
CA ASP A 201 5.36 -20.06 16.69
C ASP A 201 5.25 -18.68 17.39
N TYR A 202 4.30 -18.52 18.32
CA TYR A 202 3.98 -17.30 19.08
C TYR A 202 3.47 -16.11 18.23
N ASN A 203 2.95 -16.35 17.02
CA ASN A 203 2.32 -15.32 16.19
C ASN A 203 0.89 -14.99 16.68
N PRO A 204 0.44 -13.73 16.60
CA PRO A 204 -0.91 -13.34 16.99
C PRO A 204 -1.96 -13.84 15.98
N MET A 205 -2.89 -14.68 16.46
CA MET A 205 -4.00 -15.23 15.72
C MET A 205 -5.34 -14.64 16.19
N PHE A 206 -6.25 -14.40 15.25
CA PHE A 206 -7.56 -13.80 15.49
C PHE A 206 -8.65 -14.72 14.94
N HIS A 207 -9.73 -14.93 15.69
CA HIS A 207 -10.90 -15.70 15.27
C HIS A 207 -12.11 -14.79 15.15
N THR A 208 -12.72 -14.74 13.97
CA THR A 208 -13.95 -13.98 13.73
C THR A 208 -15.11 -14.93 13.44
N GLU A 209 -16.23 -14.74 14.14
CA GLU A 209 -17.54 -15.21 13.72
C GLU A 209 -18.28 -14.09 12.99
N ILE A 210 -19.09 -14.46 12.00
CA ILE A 210 -20.04 -13.59 11.35
C ILE A 210 -21.43 -14.15 11.61
N ARG A 211 -22.34 -13.26 12.02
CA ARG A 211 -23.76 -13.58 12.17
C ARG A 211 -24.59 -12.77 11.18
N ILE A 212 -25.70 -13.35 10.73
CA ILE A 212 -26.69 -12.72 9.84
C ILE A 212 -28.03 -12.87 10.56
N GLU A 213 -28.74 -11.77 10.83
CA GLU A 213 -29.94 -11.78 11.70
C GLU A 213 -29.67 -12.46 13.07
N GLY A 214 -28.48 -12.27 13.64
CA GLY A 214 -28.03 -12.97 14.86
C GLY A 214 -27.68 -14.46 14.69
N ILE A 215 -27.90 -15.07 13.52
CA ILE A 215 -27.62 -16.50 13.27
C ILE A 215 -26.17 -16.70 12.79
N SER A 216 -25.42 -17.64 13.39
CA SER A 216 -24.05 -17.97 12.99
C SER A 216 -23.96 -18.42 11.52
N ALA A 217 -23.28 -17.59 10.71
CA ALA A 217 -23.18 -17.74 9.26
C ALA A 217 -21.82 -18.31 8.81
N GLY A 218 -20.74 -17.91 9.47
CA GLY A 218 -19.39 -18.35 9.12
C GLY A 218 -18.37 -18.00 10.20
N LYS A 219 -17.31 -18.81 10.29
CA LYS A 219 -16.16 -18.58 11.17
C LYS A 219 -14.87 -18.59 10.35
N GLY A 220 -13.87 -17.85 10.78
CA GLY A 220 -12.57 -17.78 10.12
C GLY A 220 -11.47 -17.25 11.03
N THR A 221 -10.30 -17.87 10.93
CA THR A 221 -9.07 -17.46 11.61
C THR A 221 -8.12 -16.75 10.66
N GLY A 222 -7.14 -16.02 11.20
CA GLY A 222 -6.05 -15.41 10.44
C GLY A 222 -5.07 -14.64 11.34
N TYR A 223 -3.91 -14.27 10.78
CA TYR A 223 -2.84 -13.54 11.47
C TYR A 223 -3.13 -12.03 11.62
N SER A 224 -4.31 -11.58 11.17
CA SER A 224 -4.81 -10.24 11.40
C SER A 224 -6.34 -10.22 11.48
N LYS A 225 -6.91 -9.25 12.20
CA LYS A 225 -8.37 -9.00 12.25
C LYS A 225 -8.99 -8.80 10.86
N LYS A 226 -8.22 -8.32 9.88
CA LYS A 226 -8.66 -8.17 8.48
C LYS A 226 -8.78 -9.51 7.77
N GLU A 227 -7.83 -10.42 8.01
CA GLU A 227 -7.80 -11.76 7.43
C GLU A 227 -8.84 -12.69 8.06
N SER A 228 -8.98 -12.69 9.39
CA SER A 228 -10.01 -13.49 10.08
C SER A 228 -11.42 -13.12 9.62
N GLN A 229 -11.71 -11.81 9.50
CA GLN A 229 -12.97 -11.31 8.92
C GLN A 229 -13.17 -11.70 7.45
N GLN A 230 -12.10 -11.73 6.65
CA GLN A 230 -12.16 -12.15 5.25
C GLN A 230 -12.51 -13.64 5.12
N ASN A 231 -11.85 -14.49 5.91
CA ASN A 231 -12.03 -15.93 5.90
C ASN A 231 -13.41 -16.32 6.46
N ALA A 232 -13.87 -15.63 7.51
CA ALA A 232 -15.23 -15.78 8.01
C ALA A 232 -16.29 -15.37 6.96
N ALA A 233 -16.06 -14.29 6.22
CA ALA A 233 -16.97 -13.84 5.16
C ALA A 233 -16.98 -14.80 3.96
N GLN A 234 -15.85 -15.46 3.66
CA GLN A 234 -15.80 -16.55 2.68
C GLN A 234 -16.65 -17.74 3.12
N ALA A 235 -16.56 -18.13 4.40
CA ALA A 235 -17.38 -19.19 4.96
C ALA A 235 -18.89 -18.83 4.93
N ALA A 236 -19.26 -17.62 5.36
CA ALA A 236 -20.64 -17.13 5.32
C ALA A 236 -21.21 -17.11 3.90
N LEU A 237 -20.50 -16.53 2.92
CA LEU A 237 -20.92 -16.52 1.51
C LEU A 237 -21.02 -17.93 0.90
N LYS A 238 -20.19 -18.88 1.34
CA LYS A 238 -20.30 -20.30 0.95
C LYS A 238 -21.53 -20.97 1.56
N LYS A 239 -21.85 -20.70 2.83
CA LYS A 239 -23.05 -21.20 3.52
C LYS A 239 -24.30 -20.65 2.84
N ILE A 240 -24.43 -19.32 2.69
CA ILE A 240 -25.51 -18.65 1.93
C ILE A 240 -25.70 -19.26 0.54
N LYS A 241 -24.62 -19.59 -0.19
CA LYS A 241 -24.76 -20.13 -1.55
C LYS A 241 -25.30 -21.57 -1.56
N ASN A 242 -24.82 -22.42 -0.65
CA ASN A 242 -24.96 -23.87 -0.75
C ASN A 242 -26.02 -24.48 0.18
N ASP A 243 -26.40 -23.76 1.24
CA ASP A 243 -27.35 -24.22 2.26
C ASP A 243 -28.70 -23.50 2.04
N ALA A 244 -29.74 -24.27 1.72
CA ALA A 244 -31.08 -23.73 1.50
C ALA A 244 -31.82 -23.48 2.82
N SER A 245 -31.73 -24.40 3.79
CA SER A 245 -32.42 -24.24 5.08
C SER A 245 -31.83 -23.08 5.89
N PHE A 246 -30.54 -22.76 5.71
CA PHE A 246 -29.96 -21.55 6.30
C PHE A 246 -30.52 -20.25 5.69
N LYS A 247 -30.94 -20.23 4.42
CA LYS A 247 -31.65 -19.06 3.86
C LYS A 247 -33.04 -18.93 4.45
N GLU A 248 -33.77 -20.04 4.53
CA GLU A 248 -35.11 -20.09 5.11
C GLU A 248 -35.08 -19.63 6.58
N GLN A 249 -34.04 -19.99 7.33
CA GLN A 249 -33.78 -19.47 8.67
C GLN A 249 -33.53 -17.95 8.69
N ILE A 250 -32.65 -17.43 7.82
CA ILE A 250 -32.42 -15.98 7.71
C ILE A 250 -33.71 -15.23 7.35
N GLU A 251 -34.48 -15.73 6.39
CA GLU A 251 -35.74 -15.10 5.94
C GLU A 251 -36.81 -15.15 7.03
N ALA A 252 -36.91 -16.24 7.80
CA ALA A 252 -37.81 -16.36 8.94
C ALA A 252 -37.43 -15.43 10.11
N THR A 253 -36.15 -15.39 10.51
CA THR A 253 -35.70 -14.51 11.61
C THR A 253 -35.77 -13.04 11.20
N LYS A 254 -35.42 -12.69 9.96
CA LYS A 254 -35.67 -11.36 9.40
C LYS A 254 -37.16 -10.97 9.46
N ALA A 255 -38.06 -11.88 9.11
CA ALA A 255 -39.49 -11.62 9.17
C ALA A 255 -40.00 -11.40 10.61
N GLN A 256 -39.31 -11.96 11.62
CA GLN A 256 -39.58 -11.69 13.04
C GLN A 256 -38.98 -10.34 13.47
N ASN A 257 -37.74 -10.03 13.07
CA ASN A 257 -37.01 -8.79 13.39
C ASN A 257 -37.53 -7.54 12.66
N HIS A 258 -38.35 -7.71 11.61
CA HIS A 258 -38.91 -6.62 10.80
C HIS A 258 -40.45 -6.69 10.68
N LEU A 259 -41.12 -7.27 11.67
CA LEU A 259 -42.52 -6.95 11.93
C LEU A 259 -42.62 -5.44 12.28
N PRO A 260 -43.59 -4.69 11.73
CA PRO A 260 -43.87 -3.36 12.25
C PRO A 260 -44.42 -3.50 13.66
N GLU A 261 -43.79 -2.83 14.63
CA GLU A 261 -44.45 -2.54 15.91
C GLU A 261 -45.65 -1.64 15.60
N ASN A 262 -46.85 -2.12 15.92
CA ASN A 262 -48.07 -1.34 15.68
C ASN A 262 -48.08 -0.13 16.61
N THR A 263 -48.32 1.04 16.02
CA THR A 263 -48.56 2.29 16.73
C THR A 263 -49.83 2.21 17.58
N GLU A 264 -49.70 2.38 18.89
CA GLU A 264 -50.65 3.14 19.71
C GLU A 264 -49.86 4.15 20.55
N GLU A 265 -50.51 5.24 20.94
CA GLU A 265 -49.87 6.54 21.21
C GLU A 265 -49.48 6.75 22.68
N THR A 266 -48.36 7.44 22.91
CA THR A 266 -48.31 8.57 23.86
C THR A 266 -47.43 9.68 23.28
N ASP A 267 -47.79 10.92 23.61
CA ASP A 267 -47.37 12.15 22.95
C ASP A 267 -46.07 12.77 23.53
N GLU A 268 -45.67 13.90 22.95
CA GLU A 268 -44.72 14.92 23.45
C GLU A 268 -43.19 14.66 23.41
N LEU A 269 -42.50 15.55 22.66
CA LEU A 269 -41.14 16.09 22.88
C LEU A 269 -39.94 15.15 22.63
N THR A 270 -38.90 15.49 21.83
CA THR A 270 -38.52 16.77 21.19
C THR A 270 -38.00 16.57 19.75
N GLU A 271 -37.95 17.66 18.96
CA GLU A 271 -36.97 17.79 17.87
C GLU A 271 -35.55 17.99 18.46
N GLU A 272 -34.52 18.10 17.59
CA GLU A 272 -33.08 18.05 17.95
C GLU A 272 -32.61 16.64 18.40
N THR A 273 -31.50 16.05 17.94
CA THR A 273 -30.34 16.54 17.18
C THR A 273 -29.89 15.49 16.14
N LEU A 274 -29.61 15.89 14.88
CA LEU A 274 -28.85 15.05 13.92
C LEU A 274 -28.20 15.84 12.76
N ILE A 275 -27.81 17.09 13.02
CA ILE A 275 -26.92 17.89 12.16
C ILE A 275 -25.82 18.47 13.07
N GLU A 276 -24.63 18.63 12.52
CA GLU A 276 -23.42 19.18 13.15
C GLU A 276 -22.74 18.30 14.22
N GLU A 277 -21.64 17.67 13.81
CA GLU A 277 -20.39 17.84 14.55
C GLU A 277 -19.18 17.76 13.59
N ASN A 278 -18.11 18.49 13.92
CA ASN A 278 -16.78 18.41 13.30
C ASN A 278 -16.61 18.92 11.84
N LEU A 279 -16.92 20.20 11.64
CA LEU A 279 -16.02 21.08 10.86
C LEU A 279 -15.36 22.10 11.80
N GLU A 280 -14.16 21.80 12.32
CA GLU A 280 -13.40 22.80 13.10
C GLU A 280 -12.78 23.87 12.20
N THR A 281 -13.48 25.01 12.14
CA THR A 281 -12.93 26.36 12.28
C THR A 281 -11.44 26.59 11.99
N ILE A 282 -11.18 27.34 10.91
CA ILE A 282 -10.07 28.31 10.86
C ILE A 282 -10.71 29.70 10.85
N LEU A 283 -10.54 30.46 11.94
CA LEU A 283 -10.98 31.85 12.02
C LEU A 283 -9.89 32.78 11.47
N PRO A 284 -10.23 33.76 10.60
CA PRO A 284 -9.38 34.92 10.35
C PRO A 284 -9.49 35.89 11.54
N VAL A 285 -8.40 36.60 11.84
CA VAL A 285 -8.40 37.71 12.80
C VAL A 285 -8.44 39.02 12.02
N GLU A 286 -9.48 39.82 12.21
CA GLU A 286 -9.54 41.20 11.73
C GLU A 286 -9.00 42.16 12.81
N ASN A 287 -8.29 43.20 12.38
CA ASN A 287 -7.81 44.27 13.25
C ASN A 287 -8.89 45.37 13.37
N PRO A 288 -9.04 46.01 14.55
CA PRO A 288 -9.52 47.38 14.63
C PRO A 288 -8.37 48.38 14.48
N GLU A 289 -8.61 49.47 13.76
CA GLU A 289 -7.88 50.74 13.86
C GLU A 289 -8.41 51.52 15.09
N THR A 290 -7.82 52.58 15.66
CA THR A 290 -6.68 53.46 15.31
C THR A 290 -5.64 53.44 16.47
N ASP A 291 -4.81 54.43 16.88
CA ASP A 291 -4.59 55.84 16.50
C ASP A 291 -3.18 56.39 16.89
N GLU A 292 -2.99 57.70 16.76
CA GLU A 292 -1.84 58.55 17.13
C GLU A 292 -0.95 58.14 18.34
N CYS A 293 0.38 58.19 18.14
CA CYS A 293 1.18 59.27 18.75
C CYS A 293 2.61 59.45 18.18
N LYS A 294 3.15 60.66 18.40
CA LYS A 294 4.39 61.22 17.84
C LYS A 294 5.66 60.74 18.58
N GLY A 295 6.83 60.80 17.93
CA GLY A 295 8.13 60.82 18.61
C GLY A 295 9.35 60.52 17.74
N GLU A 296 10.02 61.59 17.29
CA GLU A 296 11.43 61.74 16.85
C GLU A 296 12.14 60.56 16.14
#